data_AF-A0A372JRP4-F1
#
_entry.id   AF-A0A372JRP4-F1
#
_cell.length_a   1.000
_cell.length_b   1.000
_cell.length_c   1.000
_cell.angle_alpha   90.00
_cell.angle_beta   90.00
_cell.angle_gamma   90.00
#
_symmetry.space_group_name_H-M   'P 1'
#
loop_
_entity.id
_entity.type
_entity.pdbx_description
1 polymer ?
#
loop_
_entity_poly.entity_id
_entity_poly.type
_entity_poly.pdbx_seq_one_letter_code
_entity_poly.pdbx_strand_id
1 'polypeptide(L)'
;MATYKTQIQWGNPGDPWHDDQALEITIANRNAVIPSNGRPPTGTTVSWSGPRGNATVTFFDDGASFSGTAQFPGEGPVSYRGQATS
;
A
#
# COMPACT_ATOMS: atom_id res chain seq x y z
N MET A 1 7.70 8.67 6.77
CA MET A 1 6.31 8.29 6.90
C MET A 1 5.69 8.78 5.65
N ALA A 2 5.51 7.85 4.73
CA ALA A 2 4.76 8.12 3.53
C ALA A 2 3.30 7.73 3.85
N THR A 3 2.39 8.68 3.61
CA THR A 3 0.96 8.50 3.84
C THR A 3 0.24 8.45 2.49
N TYR A 4 -0.67 7.51 2.37
CA TYR A 4 -1.41 7.24 1.13
C TYR A 4 -2.91 7.23 1.39
N LYS A 5 -3.67 7.93 0.54
CA LYS A 5 -5.11 7.67 0.40
C LYS A 5 -5.25 6.38 -0.38
N THR A 6 -5.98 5.41 0.16
CA THR A 6 -6.04 4.07 -0.43
C THR A 6 -7.44 3.68 -0.85
N GLN A 7 -7.50 2.71 -1.74
CA GLN A 7 -8.73 2.14 -2.24
C GLN A 7 -8.56 0.63 -2.43
N ILE A 8 -9.65 -0.10 -2.25
CA ILE A 8 -9.75 -1.53 -2.52
C ILE A 8 -10.80 -1.80 -3.60
N GLN A 9 -10.62 -2.89 -4.35
CA GLN A 9 -11.61 -3.43 -5.28
C GLN A 9 -11.83 -4.90 -4.95
N TRP A 10 -13.10 -5.26 -4.74
CA TRP A 10 -13.56 -6.62 -4.49
C TRP A 10 -14.63 -6.99 -5.51
N GLY A 11 -14.90 -8.29 -5.67
CA GLY A 11 -15.82 -8.80 -6.70
C GLY A 11 -15.09 -9.16 -7.99
N ASN A 12 -15.65 -8.78 -9.13
CA ASN A 12 -15.09 -9.05 -10.44
C ASN A 12 -14.02 -8.02 -10.83
N PRO A 13 -13.01 -8.41 -11.64
CA PRO A 13 -12.13 -7.44 -12.27
C PRO A 13 -12.93 -6.40 -13.06
N GLY A 14 -12.80 -5.12 -12.69
CA GLY A 14 -13.52 -4.01 -13.32
C GLY A 14 -14.66 -3.44 -12.48
N ASP A 15 -14.99 -4.05 -11.34
CA ASP A 15 -15.94 -3.47 -10.37
C ASP A 15 -15.41 -2.13 -9.80
N PRO A 16 -16.28 -1.26 -9.25
CA PRO A 16 -15.84 0.02 -8.72
C PRO A 16 -14.76 -0.09 -7.63
N TRP A 17 -13.89 0.92 -7.57
CA TRP A 17 -12.97 1.09 -6.44
C TRP A 17 -13.69 1.77 -5.29
N HIS A 18 -13.39 1.32 -4.08
CA HIS A 18 -13.97 1.85 -2.85
C HIS A 18 -12.87 2.45 -1.98
N ASP A 19 -13.16 3.61 -1.36
CA ASP A 19 -12.23 4.27 -0.45
C ASP A 19 -11.98 3.40 0.80
N ASP A 20 -10.73 3.35 1.23
CA ASP A 20 -10.26 2.62 2.42
C ASP A 20 -9.50 3.57 3.38
N GLN A 21 -9.08 3.06 4.52
CA GLN A 21 -8.25 3.78 5.49
C GLN A 21 -6.92 4.21 4.88
N ALA A 22 -6.34 5.28 5.42
CA ALA A 22 -5.02 5.72 5.00
C ALA A 22 -3.96 4.65 5.34
N LEU A 23 -3.02 4.45 4.43
CA LEU A 23 -1.85 3.61 4.67
C LEU A 23 -0.67 4.51 5.05
N GLU A 24 -0.11 4.28 6.23
CA GLU A 24 1.11 4.95 6.70
C GLU A 24 2.25 3.95 6.77
N ILE A 25 3.35 4.25 6.06
CA ILE A 25 4.52 3.37 6.01
C ILE A 25 5.76 4.12 6.47
N THR A 26 6.48 3.49 7.39
CA THR A 26 7.84 3.86 7.78
C THR A 26 8.70 2.60 7.79
N ILE A 27 9.77 2.59 6.99
CA ILE A 27 10.73 1.47 6.96
C ILE A 27 12.11 2.04 7.22
N ALA A 28 12.69 1.65 8.35
CA ALA A 28 14.04 2.02 8.74
C ALA A 28 14.79 0.78 9.24
N ASN A 29 16.08 0.74 8.94
CA ASN A 29 17.04 -0.17 9.57
C ASN A 29 18.28 0.67 9.89
N ARG A 30 19.50 0.17 9.68
CA ARG A 30 20.73 0.99 9.75
C ARG A 30 20.72 2.24 8.87
N ASN A 31 19.85 2.27 7.86
CA ASN A 31 19.57 3.42 7.00
C ASN A 31 18.06 3.64 6.92
N ALA A 32 17.65 4.86 6.56
CA ALA A 32 16.26 5.12 6.21
C ALA A 32 15.96 4.55 4.83
N VAL A 33 15.16 3.48 4.77
CA VAL A 33 14.71 2.87 3.50
C VAL A 33 13.51 3.64 2.96
N ILE A 34 12.59 4.02 3.85
CA ILE A 34 11.50 4.98 3.60
C ILE A 34 11.53 5.97 4.77
N PRO A 35 12.21 7.13 4.62
CA PRO A 35 12.41 8.09 5.71
C PRO A 35 11.12 8.76 6.16
N SER A 36 11.14 9.41 7.32
CA SER A 36 10.03 10.21 7.87
C SER A 36 9.49 11.25 6.87
N ASN A 37 10.34 11.80 6.02
CA ASN A 37 10.09 12.90 5.10
C ASN A 37 10.22 12.53 3.60
N GLY A 38 10.22 11.25 3.26
CA GLY A 38 10.40 10.81 1.87
C GLY A 38 9.49 9.65 1.49
N ARG A 39 9.45 9.40 0.18
CA ARG A 39 8.65 8.34 -0.44
C ARG A 39 9.56 7.18 -0.90
N PRO A 40 9.01 5.98 -1.03
CA PRO A 40 9.75 4.84 -1.58
C PRO A 40 10.13 5.14 -3.05
N PRO A 41 11.37 4.83 -3.49
CA PRO A 41 11.71 4.91 -4.91
C PRO A 41 10.83 4.00 -5.77
N THR A 42 10.65 4.36 -7.04
CA THR A 42 9.97 3.52 -8.04
C THR A 42 10.54 2.11 -8.05
N GLY A 43 9.66 1.10 -8.08
CA GLY A 43 10.02 -0.32 -8.07
C GLY A 43 10.26 -0.90 -6.67
N THR A 44 10.18 -0.09 -5.61
CA THR A 44 10.19 -0.63 -4.24
C THR A 44 8.98 -1.53 -4.05
N THR A 45 9.17 -2.75 -3.53
CA THR A 45 8.10 -3.65 -3.12
C THR A 45 8.11 -3.83 -1.61
N VAL A 46 6.95 -3.69 -0.97
CA VAL A 46 6.76 -3.92 0.46
C VAL A 46 5.73 -5.03 0.64
N SER A 47 6.09 -6.05 1.40
CA SER A 47 5.19 -7.14 1.79
C SER A 47 5.12 -7.23 3.31
N TRP A 48 3.92 -7.43 3.86
CA TRP A 48 3.71 -7.67 5.28
C TRP A 48 2.67 -8.76 5.51
N SER A 49 2.75 -9.40 6.67
CA SER A 49 1.77 -10.38 7.12
C SER A 49 1.61 -10.29 8.63
N GLY A 50 0.37 -10.36 9.11
CA GLY A 50 0.08 -10.35 10.54
C GLY A 50 -1.38 -10.68 10.85
N PRO A 51 -1.75 -10.70 12.14
CA PRO A 51 -3.09 -11.08 12.59
C PRO A 51 -4.22 -10.19 12.07
N ARG A 52 -3.88 -8.98 11.59
CA ARG A 52 -4.82 -7.99 11.07
C ARG A 52 -4.87 -7.95 9.53
N GLY A 53 -4.20 -8.89 8.87
CA GLY A 53 -4.13 -8.97 7.42
C GLY A 53 -2.71 -9.01 6.88
N ASN A 54 -2.61 -9.22 5.58
CA ASN A 54 -1.37 -9.24 4.82
C ASN A 54 -1.53 -8.43 3.53
N ALA A 55 -0.42 -8.00 2.95
CA ALA A 55 -0.43 -7.35 1.66
C ALA A 55 0.94 -7.42 0.98
N THR A 56 0.95 -7.17 -0.33
CA THR A 56 2.14 -6.89 -1.12
C THR A 56 1.85 -5.73 -2.06
N VAL A 57 2.64 -4.66 -1.97
CA VAL A 57 2.47 -3.44 -2.77
C VAL A 57 3.78 -3.07 -3.47
N THR A 58 3.67 -2.59 -4.71
CA THR A 58 4.80 -2.05 -5.48
C THR A 58 4.56 -0.56 -5.73
N PHE A 59 5.60 0.24 -5.48
CA PHE A 59 5.56 1.69 -5.64
C PHE A 59 5.98 2.13 -7.05
N PHE A 60 5.31 3.17 -7.56
CA PHE A 60 5.56 3.79 -8.85
C PHE A 60 5.64 5.32 -8.70
N ASP A 61 6.07 6.01 -9.76
CA ASP A 61 6.10 7.48 -9.83
C ASP A 61 6.82 8.12 -8.63
N ASP A 62 8.00 7.58 -8.30
CA ASP A 62 8.81 7.95 -7.12
C ASP A 62 8.00 7.92 -5.81
N GLY A 63 7.17 6.88 -5.71
CA GLY A 63 6.34 6.59 -4.57
C GLY A 63 5.13 7.51 -4.44
N ALA A 64 4.76 8.25 -5.50
CA ALA A 64 3.50 8.97 -5.58
C ALA A 64 2.30 8.03 -5.69
N SER A 65 2.51 6.81 -6.20
CA SER A 65 1.46 5.80 -6.32
C SER A 65 1.96 4.40 -5.94
N PHE A 66 1.03 3.50 -5.58
CA PHE A 66 1.31 2.07 -5.48
C PHE A 66 0.12 1.24 -5.95
N SER A 67 0.39 -0.01 -6.33
CA SER A 67 -0.63 -1.05 -6.62
C SER A 67 -0.17 -2.40 -6.07
N GLY A 68 -1.13 -3.27 -5.75
CA GLY A 68 -0.87 -4.57 -5.17
C GLY A 68 -2.12 -5.32 -4.74
N THR A 69 -1.95 -6.21 -3.78
CA THR A 69 -3.05 -6.99 -3.17
C THR A 69 -3.00 -6.89 -1.66
N ALA A 70 -4.16 -6.96 -1.03
CA ALA A 70 -4.32 -7.06 0.42
C ALA A 70 -5.31 -8.18 0.76
N GLN A 71 -5.19 -8.77 1.93
CA GLN A 71 -6.16 -9.70 2.47
C GLN A 71 -6.38 -9.41 3.95
N PHE A 72 -7.65 -9.23 4.34
CA PHE A 72 -8.06 -8.96 5.72
C PHE A 72 -8.54 -10.24 6.42
N PRO A 73 -8.58 -10.27 7.76
CA PRO A 73 -8.98 -11.47 8.51
C PRO A 73 -10.40 -11.93 8.17
N GLY A 74 -10.53 -13.19 7.74
CA GLY A 74 -11.83 -13.76 7.35
C GLY A 74 -12.31 -13.39 5.96
N GLU A 75 -11.53 -12.61 5.19
CA GLU A 75 -11.87 -12.16 3.85
C GLU A 75 -10.96 -12.79 2.78
N GLY A 76 -11.44 -12.77 1.53
CA GLY A 76 -10.62 -13.10 0.37
C GLY A 76 -9.68 -11.96 -0.02
N PRO A 77 -8.68 -12.22 -0.88
CA PRO A 77 -7.79 -11.17 -1.38
C PRO A 77 -8.55 -10.11 -2.20
N VAL A 78 -8.17 -8.85 -2.03
CA VAL A 78 -8.67 -7.69 -2.79
C VAL A 78 -7.53 -7.00 -3.52
N SER A 79 -7.84 -6.37 -4.65
CA SER A 79 -6.91 -5.46 -5.31
C SER A 79 -6.77 -4.21 -4.45
N TYR A 80 -5.56 -3.70 -4.31
CA TYR A 80 -5.25 -2.59 -3.41
C TYR A 80 -4.38 -1.54 -4.12
N ARG A 81 -4.74 -0.26 -3.98
CA ARG A 81 -3.95 0.85 -4.55
C ARG A 81 -3.94 2.06 -3.63
N GLY A 82 -2.93 2.90 -3.79
CA GLY A 82 -2.88 4.17 -3.06
C GLY A 82 -2.21 5.28 -3.87
N GLN A 83 -2.56 6.51 -3.48
CA GLN A 83 -2.00 7.75 -3.97
C GLN A 83 -1.46 8.54 -2.79
N ALA A 84 -0.23 9.03 -2.90
CA ALA A 84 0.42 9.77 -1.83
C ALA A 84 -0.35 11.06 -1.54
N THR A 85 -0.52 11.38 -0.26
CA THR A 85 -1.07 12.67 0.15
C THR A 85 0.03 13.75 0.03
N SER A 86 -0.38 14.96 -0.36
CA SER A 86 0.49 16.15 -0.38
C SER A 86 0.91 16.56 1.03
#